data_AF-A0A2Z6S1G9-F1
#
_entry.id   AF-A0A2Z6S1G9-F1
#
_cell.length_a   1.000
_cell.length_b   1.000
_cell.length_c   1.000
_cell.angle_alpha   90.00
_cell.angle_beta   90.00
_cell.angle_gamma   90.00
#
_symmetry.space_group_name_H-M   'P 1'
#
loop_
_entity.id
_entity.type
_entity.pdbx_description
1 polymer ?
#
loop_
_entity_poly.entity_id
_entity_poly.type
_entity_poly.pdbx_seq_one_letter_code
_entity_poly.pdbx_strand_id
1 'polypeptide(L)'
;MSVNSFSTSNLKEQEQEFLNDHETQILYELRGILNTVESINRTILDAIQLTSSGGRLYEAQQRSNAGLDEFKKLIGNIFIGN
;
A
#
# COMPACT_ATOMS: atom_id res chain seq x y z
N MET A 1 4.34 -40.53 -37.25
CA MET A 1 3.77 -40.22 -35.92
C MET A 1 4.12 -38.77 -35.64
N SER A 2 3.10 -37.92 -35.45
CA SER A 2 3.26 -36.47 -35.32
C SER A 2 3.89 -36.15 -33.97
N VAL A 3 4.94 -35.35 -33.98
CA VAL A 3 5.59 -34.83 -32.78
C VAL A 3 4.58 -33.91 -32.10
N ASN A 4 4.25 -34.19 -30.84
CA ASN A 4 3.45 -33.30 -30.00
C ASN A 4 4.03 -31.90 -30.05
N SER A 5 3.25 -30.94 -30.54
CA SER A 5 3.57 -29.53 -30.42
C SER A 5 3.62 -29.22 -28.93
N PHE A 6 4.83 -29.05 -28.38
CA PHE A 6 5.01 -28.25 -27.19
C PHE A 6 4.46 -26.86 -27.55
N SER A 7 3.24 -26.60 -27.10
CA SER A 7 2.65 -25.27 -27.11
C SER A 7 3.51 -24.43 -26.18
N THR A 8 4.54 -23.80 -26.74
CA THR A 8 5.25 -22.74 -26.05
C THR A 8 4.28 -21.57 -26.01
N SER A 9 3.56 -21.43 -24.90
CA SER A 9 3.06 -20.13 -24.47
C SER A 9 4.18 -19.11 -24.70
N ASN A 10 3.84 -18.02 -25.39
CA ASN A 10 4.80 -17.03 -25.87
C ASN A 10 5.63 -16.55 -24.67
N LEU A 11 6.97 -16.68 -24.71
CA LEU A 11 7.84 -16.33 -23.57
C LEU A 11 7.59 -14.90 -23.05
N LYS A 12 7.16 -14.01 -23.94
CA LYS A 12 6.76 -12.63 -23.61
C LYS A 12 5.47 -12.54 -22.77
N GLU A 13 4.51 -13.44 -23.00
CA GLU A 13 3.27 -13.48 -22.21
C GLU A 13 3.54 -13.99 -20.79
N GLN A 14 4.42 -14.98 -20.64
CA GLN A 14 4.84 -15.49 -19.33
C GLN A 14 5.65 -14.46 -18.53
N GLU A 15 6.54 -13.73 -19.20
CA GLU A 15 7.30 -12.63 -18.58
C GLU A 15 6.37 -11.52 -18.10
N GLN A 16 5.36 -11.16 -18.91
CA GLN A 16 4.36 -10.16 -18.52
C GLN A 16 3.50 -10.62 -17.34
N GLU A 17 3.06 -11.88 -17.33
CA GLU A 17 2.28 -12.46 -16.23
C GLU A 17 3.08 -12.46 -14.92
N PHE A 18 4.36 -12.84 -14.97
CA PHE A 18 5.26 -12.78 -13.82
C PHE A 18 5.44 -11.35 -13.28
N LEU A 19 5.63 -10.37 -14.17
CA LEU A 19 5.73 -8.96 -13.78
C LEU A 19 4.44 -8.47 -13.12
N ASN A 20 3.28 -8.81 -13.68
CA ASN A 20 1.97 -8.43 -13.13
C ASN A 20 1.72 -9.08 -11.75
N ASP A 21 2.09 -10.35 -11.57
CA ASP A 21 1.98 -11.05 -10.29
C ASP A 21 2.88 -10.42 -9.23
N HIS A 22 4.10 -10.06 -9.62
CA HIS A 22 5.06 -9.41 -8.74
C HIS A 22 4.62 -8.01 -8.33
N GLU A 23 4.13 -7.20 -9.28
CA GLU A 23 3.49 -5.91 -9.00
C GLU A 23 2.32 -6.09 -8.03
N THR A 24 1.45 -7.07 -8.29
CA THR A 24 0.32 -7.38 -7.42
C THR A 24 0.76 -7.71 -5.98
N GLN A 25 1.83 -8.49 -5.81
CA GLN A 25 2.37 -8.80 -4.49
C GLN A 25 2.89 -7.55 -3.77
N ILE A 26 3.66 -6.70 -4.46
CA ILE A 26 4.17 -5.43 -3.90
C ILE A 26 3.00 -4.57 -3.42
N LEU A 27 1.91 -4.52 -4.19
CA LEU A 27 0.73 -3.72 -3.84
C LEU A 27 0.03 -4.26 -2.58
N TYR A 28 -0.05 -5.58 -2.40
CA TYR A 28 -0.57 -6.18 -1.17
C TYR A 28 0.30 -5.83 0.05
N GLU A 29 1.63 -5.88 -0.09
CA GLU A 29 2.55 -5.53 0.98
C GLU A 29 2.44 -4.05 1.36
N LEU A 30 2.39 -3.14 0.37
CA LEU A 30 2.20 -1.71 0.58
C LEU A 30 0.87 -1.39 1.28
N ARG A 31 -0.21 -2.10 0.92
CA ARG A 31 -1.51 -1.99 1.60
C ARG A 31 -1.44 -2.46 3.06
N GLY A 32 -0.68 -3.52 3.35
CA GLY A 32 -0.42 -3.98 4.71
C GLY A 32 0.31 -2.92 5.55
N ILE A 33 1.31 -2.26 4.97
CA ILE A 33 2.05 -1.16 5.61
C ILE A 33 1.10 0.02 5.88
N LEU A 34 0.26 0.41 4.91
CA LEU A 34 -0.75 1.47 5.09
C LEU A 34 -1.64 1.21 6.31
N ASN A 35 -2.22 0.01 6.38
CA ASN A 35 -3.11 -0.36 7.47
C ASN A 35 -2.40 -0.31 8.84
N THR A 36 -1.12 -0.70 8.87
CA THR A 36 -0.29 -0.64 10.09
C THR A 36 -0.07 0.80 10.53
N VAL A 37 0.29 1.70 9.60
CA VAL A 37 0.45 3.14 9.89
C VAL A 37 -0.86 3.76 10.37
N GLU A 38 -2.00 3.43 9.75
CA GLU A 38 -3.32 3.87 10.22
C GLU A 38 -3.62 3.43 11.65
N SER A 39 -3.30 2.18 11.99
CA SER A 39 -3.50 1.63 13.34
C SER A 39 -2.62 2.34 14.37
N ILE A 40 -1.35 2.60 14.04
CA ILE A 40 -0.42 3.35 14.90
C ILE A 40 -0.94 4.77 15.10
N ASN A 41 -1.35 5.45 14.03
CA ASN A 41 -1.93 6.79 14.10
C ASN A 41 -3.13 6.82 15.05
N ARG A 42 -4.11 5.90 14.90
CA ARG A 42 -5.26 5.81 15.82
C ARG A 42 -4.82 5.62 17.28
N THR A 43 -3.85 4.73 17.51
CA THR A 43 -3.32 4.47 18.87
C THR A 43 -2.69 5.72 19.48
N ILE A 44 -1.93 6.48 18.69
CA ILE A 44 -1.34 7.75 19.13
C ILE A 44 -2.45 8.76 19.45
N LEU A 45 -3.46 8.89 18.60
CA LEU A 45 -4.59 9.79 18.85
C LEU A 45 -5.31 9.45 20.14
N ASP A 46 -5.61 8.17 20.37
CA ASP A 46 -6.28 7.69 21.58
C ASP A 46 -5.42 7.98 22.83
N ALA A 47 -4.11 7.70 22.77
CA ALA A 47 -3.19 7.97 23.87
C ALA A 47 -3.07 9.47 24.19
N ILE A 48 -3.03 10.33 23.16
CA ILE A 48 -2.99 11.78 23.33
C ILE A 48 -4.33 12.29 23.92
N GLN A 49 -5.48 11.72 23.52
CA GLN A 49 -6.79 12.09 24.04
C GLN A 49 -6.92 11.77 25.53
N LEU A 50 -6.37 10.64 25.96
CA LEU A 50 -6.35 10.25 27.36
C LEU A 50 -5.42 11.11 28.23
N THR A 51 -4.47 11.85 27.64
CA THR A 51 -3.35 12.46 28.39
C THR A 51 -3.24 13.98 28.31
N SER A 52 -3.99 14.70 27.47
CA SER A 52 -3.70 16.12 27.24
C SER A 52 -4.90 17.07 27.11
N SER A 53 -4.67 18.33 27.51
CA SER A 53 -5.60 19.45 27.41
C SER A 53 -5.72 19.96 25.96
N GLY A 54 -6.75 19.50 25.24
CA GLY A 54 -7.45 20.12 24.08
C GLY A 54 -6.66 20.67 22.89
N GLY A 55 -5.76 21.64 23.07
CA GLY A 55 -5.11 22.39 21.98
C GLY A 55 -3.95 21.67 21.30
N ARG A 56 -3.04 21.07 22.08
CA ARG A 56 -1.92 20.27 21.54
C ARG A 56 -2.39 18.97 20.88
N LEU A 57 -3.57 18.50 21.29
CA LEU A 57 -4.30 17.37 20.72
C LEU A 57 -4.64 17.59 19.25
N TYR A 58 -5.28 18.72 18.98
CA TYR A 58 -5.75 19.07 17.65
C TYR A 58 -4.59 19.18 16.66
N GLU A 59 -3.49 19.81 17.07
CA GLU A 59 -2.28 19.93 16.23
C GLU A 59 -1.59 18.59 15.95
N ALA A 60 -1.45 17.73 16.96
CA ALA A 60 -0.86 16.40 16.78
C ALA A 60 -1.73 15.52 15.87
N GLN A 61 -3.06 15.63 16.01
CA GLN A 61 -4.01 14.93 15.17
C GLN A 61 -3.95 15.39 13.71
N GLN A 62 -3.88 16.70 13.47
CA GLN A 62 -3.74 17.20 12.10
C GLN A 62 -2.44 16.74 11.43
N ARG A 63 -1.31 16.75 12.15
CA ARG A 63 -0.02 16.28 11.59
C ARG A 63 -0.04 14.79 11.27
N SER A 64 -0.63 13.98 12.16
CA SER A 64 -0.79 12.54 11.97
C SER A 64 -1.67 12.22 10.76
N ASN A 65 -2.81 12.90 10.61
CA ASN A 65 -3.71 12.74 9.47
C ASN A 65 -3.06 13.21 8.16
N ALA A 66 -2.33 14.33 8.17
CA ALA A 66 -1.62 14.82 6.98
C ALA A 66 -0.58 13.81 6.49
N GLY A 67 0.23 13.22 7.38
CA GLY A 67 1.19 12.18 7.02
C GLY A 67 0.53 10.91 6.47
N LEU A 68 -0.64 10.54 6.99
CA LEU A 68 -1.42 9.43 6.45
C LEU A 68 -1.92 9.72 5.02
N ASP A 69 -2.43 10.92 4.78
CA ASP A 69 -2.92 11.32 3.46
C ASP A 69 -1.80 11.39 2.41
N GLU A 70 -0.62 11.88 2.79
CA GLU A 70 0.57 11.86 1.92
C GLU A 70 0.98 10.43 1.58
N PHE A 71 1.00 9.53 2.56
CA PHE A 71 1.31 8.13 2.33
C PHE A 71 0.27 7.47 1.42
N LYS A 72 -1.03 7.72 1.63
CA LYS A 72 -2.10 7.24 0.74
C LYS A 72 -1.94 7.74 -0.70
N LYS A 73 -1.55 9.00 -0.89
CA LYS A 73 -1.29 9.55 -2.22
C LYS A 73 -0.07 8.92 -2.89
N LEU A 74 1.03 8.72 -2.15
CA LEU A 74 2.20 8.04 -2.68
C LEU A 74 1.83 6.63 -3.18
N ILE A 75 1.09 5.89 -2.37
CA ILE A 75 0.57 4.58 -2.71
C ILE A 75 -0.39 4.66 -3.91
N GLY A 76 -1.37 5.56 -3.90
CA GLY A 76 -2.32 5.77 -5.00
C GLY A 76 -1.65 6.12 -6.33
N ASN A 77 -0.57 6.90 -6.32
CA ASN A 77 0.21 7.23 -7.51
C ASN A 77 0.94 6.01 -8.08
N ILE A 78 1.37 5.07 -7.24
CA ILE A 78 1.90 3.78 -7.69
C ILE A 78 0.81 2.97 -8.41
N PHE A 79 -0.46 3.08 -7.99
CA PHE A 79 -1.60 2.37 -8.60
C PHE A 79 -2.15 3.00 -9.88
N ILE A 80 -2.05 4.32 -10.07
CA ILE A 80 -2.66 5.06 -11.20
C ILE A 80 -1.63 5.35 -12.31
N GLY A 81 -0.34 5.17 -12.05
CA GLY A 81 0.76 5.47 -12.96
C GLY A 81 1.07 4.45 -14.06
N ASN A 82 0.25 3.41 -14.22
CA ASN A 82 0.32 2.43 -15.33
C ASN A 82 -0.88 2.57 -16.27
#